data_AF-A0A2V9ZHS9-F1
#
_entry.id   AF-A0A2V9ZHS9-F1
#
_cell.length_a   1.000
_cell.length_b   1.000
_cell.length_c   1.000
_cell.angle_alpha   90.00
_cell.angle_beta   90.00
_cell.angle_gamma   90.00
#
_symmetry.space_group_name_H-M   'P 1'
#
loop_
_entity.id
_entity.type
_entity.pdbx_description
1 polymer ?
#
loop_
_entity_poly.entity_id
_entity_poly.type
_entity_poly.pdbx_seq_one_letter_code
_entity_poly.pdbx_strand_id
1 'polypeptide(L)'
;MHLGSRESNHGQSSNGSFESQADRKWTELVRALELDTEEFRGMNGKADFKQQSDFQCRISNPEVGAALVLTADLPARSIQYSYEAEHKNVAVPEGGFLSLRSGDSGVALYSADQQLTTEQAQRL
;
A
#
# COMPACT_ATOMS: atom_id res chain seq x y z
N MET A 1 51.02 12.50 -21.60
CA MET A 1 50.01 13.58 -21.63
C MET A 1 48.78 13.11 -20.85
N HIS A 2 48.06 14.03 -20.20
CA HIS A 2 46.70 13.83 -19.67
C HIS A 2 45.68 13.85 -20.84
N LEU A 3 44.47 13.28 -20.82
CA LEU A 3 43.66 12.51 -19.83
C LEU A 3 43.03 11.29 -20.60
N GLY A 4 42.11 10.43 -20.13
CA GLY A 4 41.19 10.44 -18.99
C GLY A 4 39.77 10.88 -19.37
N SER A 5 38.96 9.97 -19.96
CA SER A 5 37.51 10.15 -20.13
C SER A 5 36.75 8.93 -19.62
N ARG A 6 35.74 9.21 -18.82
CA ARG A 6 34.97 8.31 -17.95
C ARG A 6 33.50 8.45 -18.35
N GLU A 7 32.66 7.46 -18.02
CA GLU A 7 31.19 7.62 -17.89
C GLU A 7 30.40 7.94 -19.19
N SER A 8 29.16 7.49 -19.43
CA SER A 8 28.24 6.62 -18.67
C SER A 8 27.23 6.00 -19.64
N ASN A 9 26.85 4.73 -19.46
CA ASN A 9 25.62 4.18 -20.06
C ASN A 9 25.05 2.99 -19.26
N HIS A 10 24.52 3.27 -18.07
CA HIS A 10 23.63 2.38 -17.31
C HIS A 10 22.67 3.26 -16.50
N GLY A 11 21.40 3.34 -16.92
CA GLY A 11 20.44 4.22 -16.27
C GLY A 11 18.98 4.13 -16.70
N GLN A 12 18.60 3.20 -17.60
CA GLN A 12 17.22 3.11 -18.12
C GLN A 12 16.50 1.77 -17.87
N SER A 13 17.17 0.75 -17.31
CA SER A 13 16.55 -0.57 -17.05
C SER A 13 15.86 -0.69 -15.68
N SER A 14 15.96 0.33 -14.83
CA SER A 14 15.55 0.25 -13.41
C SER A 14 14.09 0.60 -13.14
N ASN A 15 13.47 1.45 -13.97
CA ASN A 15 12.17 2.04 -13.64
C ASN A 15 11.00 1.08 -13.92
N GLY A 16 10.91 0.51 -15.14
CA GLY A 16 9.88 -0.47 -15.46
C GLY A 16 9.92 -1.72 -14.57
N SER A 17 11.13 -2.13 -14.14
CA SER A 17 11.30 -3.20 -13.14
C SER A 17 10.77 -2.81 -11.75
N PHE A 18 10.92 -1.55 -11.34
CA PHE A 18 10.31 -1.05 -10.11
C PHE A 18 8.78 -0.98 -10.24
N GLU A 19 8.27 -0.41 -11.32
CA GLU A 19 6.82 -0.21 -11.55
C GLU A 19 6.07 -1.56 -11.54
N SER A 20 6.57 -2.58 -12.24
CA SER A 20 5.99 -3.93 -12.20
C SER A 20 6.12 -4.63 -10.84
N GLN A 21 7.16 -4.32 -10.04
CA GLN A 21 7.28 -4.85 -8.68
C GLN A 21 6.37 -4.13 -7.68
N ALA A 22 6.16 -2.82 -7.87
CA ALA A 22 5.27 -1.99 -7.07
C ALA A 22 3.80 -2.36 -7.33
N ASP A 23 3.42 -2.57 -8.59
CA ASP A 23 2.13 -3.12 -9.01
C ASP A 23 1.87 -4.51 -8.40
N ARG A 24 2.84 -5.42 -8.51
CA ARG A 24 2.76 -6.74 -7.87
C ARG A 24 2.61 -6.64 -6.35
N LYS A 25 3.36 -5.75 -5.69
CA LYS A 25 3.26 -5.53 -4.23
C LYS A 25 1.94 -4.93 -3.80
N TRP A 26 1.37 -4.03 -4.61
CA TRP A 26 0.03 -3.52 -4.42
C TRP A 26 -1.02 -4.65 -4.56
N THR A 27 -0.93 -5.46 -5.61
CA THR A 27 -1.82 -6.62 -5.80
C THR A 27 -1.72 -7.61 -4.63
N GLU A 28 -0.51 -7.89 -4.13
CA GLU A 28 -0.30 -8.73 -2.95
C GLU A 28 -0.92 -8.12 -1.68
N LEU A 29 -0.80 -6.81 -1.47
CA LEU A 29 -1.43 -6.09 -0.35
C LEU A 29 -2.96 -6.12 -0.43
N VAL A 30 -3.53 -5.77 -1.59
CA VAL A 30 -4.98 -5.77 -1.81
C VAL A 30 -5.58 -7.16 -1.59
N ARG A 31 -4.92 -8.20 -2.11
CA ARG A 31 -5.36 -9.59 -1.91
C ARG A 31 -5.23 -10.05 -0.45
N ALA A 32 -4.21 -9.60 0.27
CA ALA A 32 -4.08 -9.90 1.70
C ALA A 32 -5.19 -9.24 2.53
N LEU A 33 -5.58 -8.01 2.18
CA LEU A 33 -6.68 -7.28 2.80
C LEU A 33 -8.06 -7.88 2.46
N GLU A 34 -8.27 -8.33 1.22
CA GLU A 34 -9.48 -9.06 0.81
C GLU A 34 -9.64 -10.34 1.65
N LEU A 35 -8.58 -11.17 1.74
CA LEU A 35 -8.54 -12.39 2.54
C LEU A 35 -8.77 -12.12 4.03
N ASP A 36 -8.13 -11.10 4.61
CA ASP A 36 -8.35 -10.71 6.02
C ASP A 36 -9.81 -10.29 6.27
N THR A 37 -10.41 -9.56 5.32
CA THR A 37 -11.83 -9.18 5.37
C THR A 37 -12.77 -10.38 5.24
N GLU A 38 -12.40 -11.42 4.48
CA GLU A 38 -13.15 -12.68 4.40
C GLU A 38 -13.03 -13.50 5.69
N GLU A 39 -11.84 -13.63 6.26
CA GLU A 39 -11.62 -14.31 7.54
C GLU A 39 -12.36 -13.60 8.69
N PHE A 40 -12.32 -12.27 8.75
CA PHE A 40 -13.07 -11.47 9.72
C PHE A 40 -14.59 -11.68 9.58
N ARG A 41 -15.10 -11.78 8.35
CA ARG A 41 -16.50 -12.16 8.07
C ARG A 41 -16.82 -13.58 8.53
N GLY A 42 -15.89 -14.52 8.32
CA GLY A 42 -16.00 -15.90 8.81
C GLY A 42 -16.10 -16.00 10.34
N MET A 43 -15.49 -15.08 11.08
CA MET A 43 -15.57 -14.95 12.54
C MET A 43 -16.82 -14.18 13.02
N ASN A 44 -17.85 -14.03 12.18
CA ASN A 44 -19.09 -13.29 12.46
C ASN A 44 -18.90 -11.76 12.61
N GLY A 45 -17.75 -11.22 12.21
CA GLY A 45 -17.55 -9.77 12.09
C GLY A 45 -18.21 -9.20 10.83
N LYS A 46 -18.56 -7.91 10.84
CA LYS A 46 -19.07 -7.22 9.64
C LYS A 46 -18.00 -6.31 9.05
N ALA A 47 -17.35 -6.77 8.00
CA ALA A 47 -16.51 -5.94 7.14
C ALA A 47 -16.80 -6.24 5.67
N ASP A 48 -16.79 -5.21 4.82
CA ASP A 48 -17.03 -5.31 3.37
C ASP A 48 -15.80 -4.79 2.62
N PHE A 49 -15.17 -5.65 1.81
CA PHE A 49 -14.06 -5.28 0.94
C PHE A 49 -14.61 -4.92 -0.45
N LYS A 50 -14.21 -3.76 -0.96
CA LYS A 50 -14.59 -3.27 -2.28
C LYS A 50 -13.40 -2.63 -2.98
N GLN A 51 -12.95 -3.23 -4.09
CA GLN A 51 -12.05 -2.56 -5.02
C GLN A 51 -12.83 -1.44 -5.75
N GLN A 52 -12.31 -0.21 -5.69
CA GLN A 52 -12.90 0.96 -6.34
C GLN A 52 -12.24 1.25 -7.71
N SER A 53 -10.96 0.90 -7.86
CA SER A 53 -10.17 1.02 -9.08
C SER A 53 -8.95 0.09 -8.99
N ASP A 54 -8.19 -0.06 -10.07
CA ASP A 54 -6.96 -0.87 -10.09
C ASP A 54 -6.02 -0.50 -8.94
N PHE A 55 -5.89 0.80 -8.63
CA PHE A 55 -5.07 1.35 -7.56
C PHE A 55 -5.86 1.93 -6.37
N GLN A 56 -7.12 1.55 -6.17
CA GLN A 56 -7.89 1.99 -5.00
C GLN A 56 -8.83 0.90 -4.46
N CYS A 57 -8.84 0.70 -3.15
CA CYS A 57 -9.78 -0.18 -2.46
C CYS A 57 -10.32 0.46 -1.18
N ARG A 58 -11.50 0.01 -0.76
CA ARG A 58 -12.20 0.45 0.46
C ARG A 58 -12.64 -0.77 1.25
N ILE A 59 -12.34 -0.77 2.54
CA ILE A 59 -12.74 -1.77 3.52
C ILE A 59 -13.68 -1.08 4.50
N SER A 60 -14.96 -1.45 4.50
CA SER A 60 -16.00 -0.77 5.28
C SER A 60 -16.40 -1.65 6.46
N ASN A 61 -16.24 -1.17 7.69
CA ASN A 61 -16.65 -1.90 8.89
C ASN A 61 -17.85 -1.18 9.55
N PRO A 62 -19.10 -1.58 9.23
CA PRO A 62 -20.29 -0.97 9.80
C PRO A 62 -20.51 -1.24 11.30
N GLU A 63 -19.74 -2.12 11.95
CA GLU A 63 -19.79 -2.30 13.41
C GLU A 63 -18.96 -1.25 14.16
N VAL A 64 -17.82 -0.87 13.60
CA VAL A 64 -17.02 0.28 14.06
C VAL A 64 -17.60 1.60 13.53
N GLY A 65 -18.34 1.54 12.42
CA GLY A 65 -18.91 2.71 11.75
C GLY A 65 -17.87 3.54 10.99
N ALA A 66 -16.82 2.88 10.51
CA ALA A 66 -15.69 3.48 9.81
C ALA A 66 -15.28 2.63 8.59
N ALA A 67 -14.73 3.29 7.57
CA ALA A 67 -14.16 2.64 6.41
C ALA A 67 -12.70 3.06 6.21
N LEU A 68 -11.83 2.11 5.89
CA LEU A 68 -10.45 2.36 5.46
C LEU A 68 -10.41 2.42 3.93
N VAL A 69 -9.95 3.52 3.36
CA VAL A 69 -9.71 3.71 1.93
C VAL A 69 -8.20 3.72 1.68
N LEU A 70 -7.71 2.79 0.86
CA LEU A 70 -6.32 2.77 0.40
C LEU A 70 -6.26 3.20 -1.08
N THR A 71 -5.37 4.12 -1.39
CA THR A 71 -5.10 4.61 -2.75
C THR A 71 -3.60 4.53 -3.03
N ALA A 72 -3.22 3.67 -3.98
CA ALA A 72 -1.85 3.55 -4.44
C ALA A 72 -1.54 4.58 -5.54
N ASP A 73 -0.45 5.31 -5.37
CA ASP A 73 0.18 6.12 -6.40
C ASP A 73 1.56 5.51 -6.70
N LEU A 74 1.56 4.51 -7.59
CA LEU A 74 2.78 3.84 -8.02
C LEU A 74 3.84 4.79 -8.64
N PRO A 75 3.49 5.82 -9.46
CA PRO A 75 4.50 6.73 -9.99
C PRO A 75 5.11 7.66 -8.92
N ALA A 76 4.35 8.12 -7.93
CA ALA A 76 4.88 8.81 -6.74
C ALA A 76 5.50 7.84 -5.72
N ARG A 77 5.38 6.54 -5.95
CA ARG A 77 5.90 5.44 -5.10
C ARG A 77 5.33 5.50 -3.69
N SER A 78 4.05 5.76 -3.57
CA SER A 78 3.34 5.86 -2.30
C SER A 78 2.00 5.14 -2.32
N ILE A 79 1.51 4.76 -1.14
CA ILE A 79 0.14 4.28 -0.93
C ILE A 79 -0.43 5.10 0.21
N GLN A 80 -1.35 6.00 -0.09
CA GLN A 80 -2.09 6.72 0.94
C GLN A 80 -3.17 5.81 1.51
N TYR A 81 -3.36 5.82 2.82
CA TYR A 81 -4.50 5.20 3.48
C TYR A 81 -5.21 6.24 4.34
N SER A 82 -6.54 6.21 4.36
CA SER A 82 -7.35 7.21 5.05
C SER A 82 -8.60 6.57 5.62
N TYR A 83 -8.99 6.97 6.82
CA TYR A 83 -10.21 6.47 7.44
C TYR A 83 -11.35 7.47 7.23
N GLU A 84 -12.50 6.97 6.78
CA GLU A 84 -13.74 7.71 6.63
C GLU A 84 -14.72 7.29 7.73
N ALA A 85 -15.34 8.25 8.42
CA ALA A 85 -16.42 7.96 9.34
C ALA A 85 -17.72 7.72 8.54
N GLU A 86 -18.30 6.52 8.63
CA GLU A 86 -19.61 6.23 8.02
C GLU A 86 -20.77 6.78 8.86
N HIS A 87 -20.52 7.11 10.14
CA HIS A 87 -21.49 7.74 11.03
C HIS A 87 -20.94 9.04 11.65
N LYS A 88 -21.82 10.04 11.78
CA LYS A 88 -21.50 11.43 12.22
C LYS A 88 -20.85 11.58 13.61
N ASN A 89 -20.78 10.51 14.41
CA ASN A 89 -20.22 10.52 15.77
C ASN A 89 -19.05 9.53 15.96
N VAL A 90 -18.51 8.96 14.88
CA VAL A 90 -17.33 8.08 14.97
C VAL A 90 -16.08 8.94 14.77
N ALA A 91 -15.25 9.01 15.82
CA ALA A 91 -13.90 9.54 15.70
C ALA A 91 -13.02 8.49 15.00
N VAL A 92 -12.66 8.76 13.75
CA VAL A 92 -11.72 7.92 12.99
C VAL A 92 -10.27 8.35 13.24
N PRO A 93 -9.30 7.41 13.24
CA PRO A 93 -7.89 7.77 13.34
C PRO A 93 -7.43 8.54 12.09
N GLU A 94 -6.34 9.29 12.24
CA GLU A 94 -5.76 10.04 11.13
C GLU A 94 -5.20 9.09 10.07
N GLY A 95 -5.44 9.41 8.79
CA GLY A 95 -4.85 8.68 7.67
C GLY A 95 -3.33 8.85 7.61
N GLY A 96 -2.66 7.97 6.89
CA GLY A 96 -1.23 8.02 6.68
C GLY A 96 -0.83 7.72 5.24
N PHE A 97 0.47 7.61 5.02
CA PHE A 97 1.02 7.18 3.74
C PHE A 97 2.12 6.15 3.97
N LEU A 98 2.14 5.16 3.08
CA LEU A 98 3.20 4.20 2.94
C LEU A 98 4.09 4.63 1.78
N SER A 99 5.40 4.52 1.90
CA SER A 99 6.34 4.68 0.78
C SER A 99 6.76 3.31 0.25
N LEU A 100 6.73 3.16 -1.06
CA LEU A 100 7.28 2.03 -1.80
C LEU A 100 8.75 2.32 -2.10
N ARG A 101 9.68 1.62 -1.45
CA ARG A 101 11.12 1.76 -1.70
C ARG A 101 11.71 0.45 -2.18
N SER A 102 12.72 0.53 -3.05
CA SER A 102 13.53 -0.61 -3.45
C SER A 102 14.42 -1.05 -2.29
N GLY A 103 14.41 -2.34 -1.96
CA GLY A 103 15.36 -2.99 -1.04
C GLY A 103 15.93 -4.28 -1.66
N ASP A 104 16.82 -4.96 -0.93
CA ASP A 104 17.57 -6.12 -1.43
C ASP A 104 16.73 -7.26 -2.05
N SER A 105 15.49 -7.45 -1.60
CA SER A 105 14.57 -8.50 -2.09
C SER A 105 13.42 -7.99 -2.96
N GLY A 106 13.49 -6.75 -3.46
CA GLY A 106 12.48 -6.15 -4.34
C GLY A 106 11.86 -4.88 -3.76
N VAL A 107 10.57 -4.64 -3.98
CA VAL A 107 9.86 -3.47 -3.42
C VAL A 107 9.31 -3.78 -2.03
N ALA A 108 9.55 -2.88 -1.08
CA ALA A 108 9.09 -2.95 0.30
C ALA A 108 8.29 -1.70 0.71
N LEU A 109 7.38 -1.88 1.67
CA LEU A 109 6.54 -0.83 2.24
C LEU A 109 7.23 -0.18 3.45
N TYR A 110 7.12 1.14 3.57
CA TYR A 110 7.64 1.91 4.69
C TYR A 110 6.55 2.85 5.23
N SER A 111 6.36 2.91 6.55
CA SER A 111 5.52 3.94 7.19
C SER A 111 6.40 4.84 8.03
N ALA A 112 6.30 6.16 7.85
CA ALA A 112 7.07 7.17 8.60
C ALA A 112 8.58 6.84 8.75
N ASP A 113 9.21 6.41 7.65
CA ASP A 113 10.61 5.97 7.52
C ASP A 113 10.96 4.59 8.12
N GLN A 114 10.07 3.92 8.85
CA GLN A 114 10.27 2.52 9.27
C GLN A 114 9.80 1.55 8.19
N GLN A 115 10.60 0.52 7.90
CA GLN A 115 10.20 -0.58 7.01
C GLN A 115 9.10 -1.41 7.68
N LEU A 116 7.94 -1.52 7.04
CA LEU A 116 6.88 -2.42 7.46
C LEU A 116 7.20 -3.84 6.99
N THR A 117 7.17 -4.80 7.91
CA THR A 117 7.02 -6.21 7.54
C THR A 117 5.58 -6.47 7.11
N THR A 118 5.34 -7.55 6.35
CA THR A 118 3.99 -7.91 5.87
C THR A 118 2.96 -7.99 7.00
N GLU A 119 3.35 -8.52 8.17
CA GLU A 119 2.52 -8.61 9.37
C GLU A 119 2.17 -7.26 10.00
N GLN A 120 3.04 -6.24 9.84
CA GLN A 120 2.77 -4.87 10.31
C GLN A 120 1.87 -4.13 9.32
N ALA A 121 2.02 -4.39 8.01
CA ALA A 121 1.12 -3.85 6.99
C ALA A 121 -0.31 -4.40 7.10
N GLN A 122 -0.50 -5.58 7.70
CA GLN A 122 -1.82 -6.16 8.02
C GLN A 122 -2.42 -5.66 9.35
N ARG A 123 -1.69 -4.85 10.13
CA ARG A 123 -2.11 -4.35 11.45
C ARG A 123 -2.37 -2.84 11.50
N LEU A 124 -2.38 -2.20 10.33
CA LEU A 124 -2.86 -0.84 10.11
C LEU A 124 -4.34 -0.90 9.74
#